data_AF-A0A7K2N0U1-F1
#
_entry.id   AF-A0A7K2N0U1-F1
#
_cell.length_a   1.000
_cell.length_b   1.000
_cell.length_c   1.000
_cell.angle_alpha   90.00
_cell.angle_beta   90.00
_cell.angle_gamma   90.00
#
_symmetry.space_group_name_H-M   'P 1'
#
loop_
_entity.id
_entity.type
_entity.pdbx_description
1 polymer ?
#
loop_
_entity_poly.entity_id
_entity_poly.type
_entity_poly.pdbx_seq_one_letter_code
_entity_poly.pdbx_strand_id
1 'polypeptide(L)'
;MVAGYLDILRARHAVRLLAGTLIGRLPNATAAIAIVLFVRAEGGSYSLAGALAAVYGVANAVGQPVLGRLVDLHGQPRVQLPAAVLSALAMAVFAFAGTGAAVLAYAAVGAAGLFTPPLEGGLRALWPSVLGEEDQVHTAYAMDAVAQEVMFTVGPLLVTVCVSLWSPQAALLVLNGLGVLGALSVVVSPPS
;
A
#
# COMPACT_ATOMS: atom_id res chain seq x y z
N MET A 1 -7.07 16.24 -23.91
CA MET A 1 -6.81 15.13 -22.95
C MET A 1 -5.43 15.21 -22.32
N VAL A 2 -4.31 15.14 -23.07
CA VAL A 2 -2.95 15.20 -22.47
C VAL A 2 -2.64 16.52 -21.74
N ALA A 3 -3.17 17.65 -22.23
CA ALA A 3 -2.97 18.97 -21.60
C ALA A 3 -3.52 19.04 -20.16
N GLY A 4 -4.71 18.48 -19.89
CA GLY A 4 -5.31 18.51 -18.54
C GLY A 4 -4.54 17.69 -17.51
N TYR A 5 -3.92 16.57 -17.91
CA TYR A 5 -3.04 15.79 -17.03
C TYR A 5 -1.74 16.54 -16.68
N LEU A 6 -1.17 17.27 -17.65
CA LEU A 6 0.02 18.09 -17.42
C LEU A 6 -0.26 19.27 -16.50
N ASP A 7 -1.46 19.84 -16.56
CA ASP A 7 -1.85 20.96 -15.69
C ASP A 7 -2.04 20.51 -14.23
N ILE A 8 -2.53 19.29 -13.98
CA ILE A 8 -2.55 18.68 -12.64
C ILE A 8 -1.13 18.39 -12.14
N LEU A 9 -0.26 17.82 -12.99
CA LEU A 9 1.14 17.57 -12.63
C LEU A 9 1.93 18.85 -12.33
N ARG A 10 1.48 20.00 -12.87
CA ARG A 10 2.04 21.32 -12.58
C ARG A 10 1.53 21.93 -11.27
N ALA A 11 0.42 21.42 -10.72
CA ALA A 11 -0.10 21.88 -9.45
C ALA A 11 0.92 21.58 -8.33
N ARG A 12 1.16 22.59 -7.49
CA ARG A 12 2.14 22.50 -6.40
C ARG A 12 1.74 21.33 -5.48
N HIS A 13 2.68 20.43 -5.19
CA HIS A 13 2.52 19.23 -4.35
C HIS A 13 1.77 18.03 -4.97
N ALA A 14 1.06 18.18 -6.10
CA ALA A 14 0.29 17.08 -6.71
C ALA A 14 1.14 15.86 -7.08
N VAL A 15 2.31 16.08 -7.69
CA VAL A 15 3.25 14.99 -8.05
C VAL A 15 3.74 14.24 -6.81
N ARG A 16 4.04 14.96 -5.73
CA ARG A 16 4.58 14.36 -4.50
C ARG A 16 3.51 13.58 -3.74
N LEU A 17 2.27 14.08 -3.71
CA LEU A 17 1.12 13.39 -3.14
C LEU A 17 0.76 12.14 -3.94
N LEU A 18 0.74 12.23 -5.27
CA LEU A 18 0.46 11.10 -6.14
C LEU A 18 1.56 10.03 -6.05
N ALA A 19 2.83 10.42 -6.19
CA ALA A 19 3.96 9.48 -6.09
C ALA A 19 4.07 8.87 -4.69
N GLY A 20 3.90 9.66 -3.63
CA GLY A 20 3.91 9.17 -2.25
C GLY A 20 2.78 8.17 -2.00
N THR A 21 1.56 8.47 -2.48
CA THR A 21 0.41 7.57 -2.37
C THR A 21 0.65 6.28 -3.15
N LEU A 22 1.15 6.34 -4.39
CA LEU A 22 1.43 5.15 -5.19
C LEU A 22 2.49 4.26 -4.53
N ILE A 23 3.60 4.85 -4.09
CA ILE A 23 4.65 4.12 -3.37
C ILE A 23 4.09 3.51 -2.08
N GLY A 24 3.28 4.28 -1.34
CA GLY A 24 2.63 3.83 -0.11
C GLY A 24 1.67 2.66 -0.30
N ARG A 25 1.10 2.52 -1.51
CA ARG A 25 0.15 1.47 -1.87
C ARG A 25 0.82 0.22 -2.45
N LEU A 26 2.10 0.28 -2.82
CA LEU A 26 2.85 -0.86 -3.33
C LEU A 26 2.76 -2.11 -2.45
N PRO A 27 2.89 -2.05 -1.11
CA PRO A 27 2.77 -3.24 -0.28
C PRO A 27 1.43 -3.93 -0.45
N ASN A 28 0.33 -3.18 -0.45
CA ASN A 28 -1.01 -3.73 -0.62
C ASN A 28 -1.19 -4.35 -2.02
N ALA A 29 -0.75 -3.64 -3.06
CA ALA A 29 -0.87 -4.10 -4.44
C ALA A 29 -0.07 -5.40 -4.71
N THR A 30 1.01 -5.62 -3.97
CA THR A 30 1.94 -6.73 -4.19
C THR A 30 1.87 -7.82 -3.11
N ALA A 31 1.12 -7.61 -2.03
CA ALA A 31 1.10 -8.50 -0.86
C ALA A 31 0.75 -9.94 -1.23
N ALA A 32 -0.30 -10.15 -2.04
CA ALA A 32 -0.76 -11.50 -2.39
C ALA A 32 0.36 -12.32 -3.07
N ILE A 33 1.01 -11.75 -4.09
CA ILE A 33 2.09 -12.46 -4.81
C ILE A 33 3.36 -12.58 -3.96
N ALA A 34 3.71 -11.54 -3.19
CA ALA A 34 4.88 -11.57 -2.33
C ALA A 34 4.76 -12.61 -1.20
N ILE A 35 3.58 -12.72 -0.57
CA ILE A 35 3.27 -13.77 0.43
C ILE A 35 3.40 -15.14 -0.21
N VAL A 36 2.85 -15.34 -1.40
CA VAL A 36 2.93 -16.65 -2.09
C VAL A 36 4.37 -17.03 -2.39
N LEU A 37 5.16 -16.11 -2.95
CA LEU A 37 6.56 -16.35 -3.26
C LEU A 37 7.39 -16.64 -2.00
N PHE A 38 7.15 -15.91 -0.91
CA PHE A 38 7.82 -16.15 0.36
C PHE A 38 7.49 -17.52 0.95
N VAL A 39 6.21 -17.88 1.05
CA VAL A 39 5.78 -19.19 1.56
C VAL A 39 6.37 -20.33 0.75
N ARG A 40 6.42 -20.19 -0.59
CA ARG A 40 7.01 -21.21 -1.47
C ARG A 40 8.52 -21.32 -1.31
N ALA A 41 9.23 -20.22 -1.09
CA ALA A 41 10.66 -20.24 -0.82
C ALA A 41 11.01 -20.86 0.54
N GLU A 42 10.13 -20.72 1.53
CA GLU A 42 10.22 -21.41 2.83
C GLU A 42 9.84 -22.90 2.78
N GLY A 43 9.54 -23.45 1.59
CA GLY A 43 9.13 -24.85 1.42
C GLY A 43 7.66 -25.14 1.72
N GLY A 44 6.84 -24.11 1.97
CA GLY A 44 5.41 -24.22 2.22
C GLY A 44 4.59 -24.62 0.98
N SER A 45 3.36 -25.08 1.20
CA SER A 45 2.44 -25.48 0.11
C SER A 45 1.72 -24.27 -0.51
N TYR A 46 1.23 -24.43 -1.76
CA TYR A 46 0.38 -23.42 -2.38
C TYR A 46 -0.95 -23.22 -1.64
N SER A 47 -1.46 -24.25 -0.97
CA SER A 47 -2.66 -24.13 -0.13
C SER A 47 -2.41 -23.21 1.07
N LEU A 48 -1.26 -23.35 1.75
CA LEU A 48 -0.87 -22.44 2.84
C LEU A 48 -0.66 -21.01 2.32
N ALA A 49 0.03 -20.87 1.18
CA ALA A 49 0.26 -19.58 0.53
C ALA A 49 -1.06 -18.88 0.19
N GLY A 50 -2.01 -19.61 -0.41
CA GLY A 50 -3.34 -19.12 -0.72
C GLY A 50 -4.14 -18.75 0.53
N ALA A 51 -4.05 -19.54 1.59
CA ALA A 51 -4.73 -19.26 2.85
C ALA A 51 -4.19 -17.98 3.53
N LEU A 52 -2.87 -17.79 3.58
CA LEU A 52 -2.27 -16.56 4.12
C LEU A 52 -2.62 -15.34 3.26
N ALA A 53 -2.57 -15.47 1.93
CA ALA A 53 -3.01 -14.40 1.03
C ALA A 53 -4.50 -14.05 1.21
N ALA A 54 -5.37 -15.05 1.42
CA ALA A 54 -6.78 -14.83 1.70
C ALA A 54 -6.99 -14.14 3.07
N VAL A 55 -6.24 -14.53 4.09
CA VAL A 55 -6.27 -13.88 5.41
C VAL A 55 -5.83 -12.42 5.32
N TYR A 56 -4.76 -12.12 4.58
CA TYR A 56 -4.37 -10.74 4.29
C TYR A 56 -5.51 -9.96 3.62
N GLY A 57 -6.10 -10.53 2.57
CA GLY A 57 -7.17 -9.89 1.80
C GLY A 57 -8.43 -9.61 2.63
N VAL A 58 -8.88 -10.59 3.42
CA VAL A 58 -10.05 -10.43 4.32
C VAL A 58 -9.75 -9.40 5.41
N ALA A 59 -8.59 -9.48 6.05
CA ALA A 59 -8.20 -8.53 7.09
C ALA A 59 -8.09 -7.10 6.54
N ASN A 60 -7.53 -6.94 5.33
CA ASN A 60 -7.48 -5.66 4.64
C ASN A 60 -8.89 -5.14 4.31
N ALA A 61 -9.78 -5.99 3.77
CA ALA A 61 -11.15 -5.61 3.46
C ALA A 61 -11.92 -5.12 4.70
N VAL A 62 -11.66 -5.71 5.87
CA VAL A 62 -12.21 -5.25 7.16
C VAL A 62 -11.49 -4.02 7.69
N GLY A 63 -10.17 -3.93 7.52
CA GLY A 63 -9.33 -2.83 7.98
C GLY A 63 -9.63 -1.50 7.28
N GLN A 64 -9.91 -1.55 5.97
CA GLN A 64 -10.20 -0.35 5.18
C GLN A 64 -11.33 0.54 5.77
N PRO A 65 -12.56 0.03 6.05
CA PRO A 65 -13.61 0.85 6.64
C PRO A 65 -13.30 1.30 8.08
N VAL A 66 -12.62 0.47 8.87
CA VAL A 66 -12.26 0.81 10.26
C VAL A 66 -11.24 1.94 10.30
N LEU A 67 -10.15 1.82 9.54
CA LEU A 67 -9.12 2.84 9.44
C LEU A 67 -9.63 4.09 8.72
N GLY A 68 -10.49 3.95 7.71
CA GLY A 68 -11.16 5.07 7.06
C GLY A 68 -11.95 5.91 8.05
N ARG A 69 -12.80 5.27 8.88
CA ARG A 69 -13.53 5.97 9.94
C ARG A 69 -12.59 6.62 10.97
N LEU A 70 -11.48 5.97 11.31
CA LEU A 70 -10.50 6.56 12.21
C LEU A 70 -9.83 7.80 11.60
N VAL A 71 -9.54 7.78 10.30
CA VAL A 71 -9.03 8.94 9.54
C VAL A 71 -10.04 10.09 9.58
N ASP A 72 -11.32 9.81 9.36
CA ASP A 72 -12.37 10.83 9.40
C ASP A 72 -12.49 11.49 10.79
N LEU A 73 -12.27 10.71 11.86
CA LEU A 73 -12.39 11.19 13.25
C LEU A 73 -11.14 11.87 13.79
N HIS A 74 -9.95 11.39 13.43
CA HIS A 74 -8.68 11.81 14.05
C HIS A 74 -7.72 12.52 13.08
N GLY A 75 -8.08 12.61 11.79
CA GLY A 75 -7.26 13.17 10.74
C GLY A 75 -6.35 12.16 10.06
N GLN A 76 -5.96 12.48 8.82
CA GLN A 76 -5.21 11.59 7.94
C GLN A 76 -3.79 11.25 8.44
N PRO A 77 -2.93 12.22 8.82
CA PRO A 77 -1.59 11.95 9.35
C PRO A 77 -1.54 11.01 10.54
N ARG A 78 -2.46 11.21 11.49
CA ARG A 78 -2.44 10.54 12.79
C ARG A 78 -2.81 9.07 12.71
N VAL A 79 -3.45 8.64 11.61
CA VAL A 79 -3.89 7.27 11.43
C VAL A 79 -3.08 6.57 10.34
N GLN A 80 -2.79 7.24 9.21
CA GLN A 80 -2.13 6.59 8.08
C GLN A 80 -0.69 6.17 8.39
N LEU A 81 0.11 7.01 9.05
CA LEU A 81 1.51 6.67 9.35
C LEU A 81 1.63 5.53 10.38
N PRO A 82 0.92 5.55 11.54
CA PRO A 82 0.93 4.42 12.46
C PRO A 82 0.41 3.14 11.84
N ALA A 83 -0.65 3.21 11.02
CA ALA A 83 -1.16 2.05 10.29
C ALA A 83 -0.10 1.47 9.34
N ALA A 84 0.55 2.31 8.52
CA ALA A 84 1.64 1.89 7.63
C ALA A 84 2.78 1.20 8.39
N VAL A 85 3.21 1.78 9.53
CA VAL A 85 4.27 1.21 10.38
C VAL A 85 3.84 -0.12 10.98
N LEU A 86 2.63 -0.22 11.54
CA LEU A 86 2.11 -1.47 12.11
C LEU A 86 1.98 -2.56 11.06
N SER A 87 1.49 -2.22 9.86
CA SER A 87 1.40 -3.15 8.74
C SER A 87 2.78 -3.68 8.33
N ALA A 88 3.76 -2.79 8.18
CA ALA A 88 5.13 -3.15 7.83
C ALA A 88 5.82 -3.98 8.91
N LEU A 89 5.64 -3.64 10.19
CA LEU A 89 6.17 -4.42 11.32
C LEU A 89 5.54 -5.81 11.37
N ALA A 90 4.22 -5.92 11.18
CA ALA A 90 3.54 -7.21 11.12
C ALA A 90 4.05 -8.06 9.95
N MET A 91 4.27 -7.45 8.78
CA MET A 91 4.87 -8.16 7.65
C MET A 91 6.33 -8.55 7.90
N ALA A 92 7.09 -7.73 8.62
CA ALA A 92 8.46 -8.08 9.04
C ALA A 92 8.45 -9.26 10.02
N VAL A 93 7.52 -9.29 10.99
CA VAL A 93 7.33 -10.43 11.89
C VAL A 93 7.06 -11.70 11.08
N PHE A 94 6.17 -11.66 10.08
CA PHE A 94 5.95 -12.79 9.19
C PHE A 94 7.23 -13.20 8.43
N ALA A 95 7.95 -12.23 7.87
CA ALA A 95 9.17 -12.46 7.12
C ALA A 95 10.31 -13.10 7.95
N PHE A 96 10.39 -12.81 9.26
CA PHE A 96 11.41 -13.38 10.15
C PHE A 96 10.95 -14.64 10.88
N ALA A 97 9.65 -14.78 11.16
CA ALA A 97 9.09 -15.97 11.79
C ALA A 97 8.97 -17.15 10.80
N GLY A 98 8.88 -16.86 9.50
CA GLY A 98 8.72 -17.86 8.46
C GLY A 98 7.37 -18.58 8.56
N THR A 99 7.30 -19.79 7.99
CA THR A 99 6.06 -20.59 7.95
C THR A 99 6.00 -21.71 8.99
N GLY A 100 7.05 -21.90 9.79
CA GLY A 100 7.13 -22.98 10.78
C GLY A 100 6.16 -22.79 11.96
N ALA A 101 5.90 -21.56 12.36
CA ALA A 101 4.93 -21.22 13.41
C ALA A 101 3.62 -20.73 12.80
N ALA A 102 2.74 -21.66 12.39
CA ALA A 102 1.53 -21.34 11.63
C ALA A 102 0.65 -20.26 12.28
N VAL A 103 0.41 -20.34 13.59
CA VAL A 103 -0.42 -19.35 14.33
C VAL A 103 0.19 -17.95 14.23
N LEU A 104 1.50 -17.82 14.39
CA LEU A 104 2.19 -16.55 14.30
C LEU A 104 2.16 -16.00 12.87
N ALA A 105 2.35 -16.85 11.86
CA ALA A 105 2.26 -16.46 10.45
C ALA A 105 0.87 -15.91 10.10
N TYR A 106 -0.21 -16.60 10.48
CA TYR A 106 -1.58 -16.13 10.26
C TYR A 106 -1.88 -14.84 11.01
N ALA A 107 -1.45 -14.72 12.27
CA ALA A 107 -1.66 -13.51 13.07
C ALA A 107 -0.89 -12.32 12.49
N ALA A 108 0.37 -12.51 12.09
CA ALA A 108 1.20 -11.47 11.49
C ALA A 108 0.67 -11.01 10.14
N VAL A 109 0.28 -11.93 9.26
CA VAL A 109 -0.30 -11.60 7.95
C VAL A 109 -1.68 -10.94 8.10
N GLY A 110 -2.51 -11.42 9.03
CA GLY A 110 -3.78 -10.81 9.37
C GLY A 110 -3.62 -9.38 9.90
N ALA A 111 -2.69 -9.15 10.82
CA ALA A 111 -2.37 -7.82 11.31
C ALA A 111 -1.83 -6.91 10.20
N ALA A 112 -0.97 -7.43 9.32
CA ALA A 112 -0.46 -6.67 8.18
C ALA A 112 -1.60 -6.19 7.25
N GLY A 113 -2.57 -7.06 6.96
CA GLY A 113 -3.77 -6.71 6.21
C GLY A 113 -4.63 -5.68 6.94
N LEU A 114 -4.96 -5.94 8.20
CA LEU A 114 -5.84 -5.08 9.00
C LEU A 114 -5.32 -3.65 9.16
N PHE A 115 -4.00 -3.49 9.33
CA PHE A 115 -3.36 -2.18 9.49
C PHE A 115 -2.91 -1.56 8.17
N THR A 116 -3.30 -2.10 7.01
CA THR A 116 -2.94 -1.51 5.72
C THR A 116 -3.56 -0.10 5.59
N PRO A 117 -2.75 0.95 5.43
CA PRO A 117 -3.23 2.34 5.51
C PRO A 117 -4.18 2.68 4.34
N PRO A 118 -5.31 3.38 4.58
CA PRO A 118 -6.28 3.76 3.55
C PRO A 118 -5.82 4.99 2.77
N LEU A 119 -4.69 4.88 2.05
CA LEU A 119 -4.05 5.99 1.36
C LEU A 119 -4.87 6.52 0.17
N GLU A 120 -5.63 5.64 -0.51
CA GLU A 120 -6.46 6.02 -1.67
C GLU A 120 -7.59 6.98 -1.28
N GLY A 121 -8.35 6.65 -0.24
CA GLY A 121 -9.42 7.51 0.28
C GLY A 121 -8.87 8.87 0.74
N GLY A 122 -7.70 8.85 1.40
CA GLY A 122 -7.03 10.09 1.81
C GLY A 122 -6.60 10.97 0.64
N LEU A 123 -5.99 10.41 -0.41
CA LEU A 123 -5.63 11.19 -1.60
C LEU A 123 -6.85 11.82 -2.26
N ARG A 124 -7.96 11.06 -2.37
CA ARG A 124 -9.20 11.58 -2.95
C ARG A 124 -9.82 12.71 -2.11
N ALA A 125 -9.74 12.62 -0.79
CA ALA A 125 -10.19 13.69 0.11
C ALA A 125 -9.34 14.97 0.00
N LEU A 126 -8.08 14.86 -0.39
CA LEU A 126 -7.17 16.01 -0.56
C LEU A 126 -7.32 16.72 -1.91
N TRP A 127 -7.79 16.05 -2.97
CA TRP A 127 -7.87 16.70 -4.30
C TRP A 127 -8.73 17.97 -4.34
N PRO A 128 -9.91 18.03 -3.72
CA PRO A 128 -10.72 19.26 -3.69
C PRO A 128 -10.07 20.43 -2.92
N SER A 129 -9.15 20.17 -1.99
CA SER A 129 -8.44 21.24 -1.27
C SER A 129 -7.16 21.71 -2.00
N VAL A 130 -6.64 20.88 -2.92
CA VAL A 130 -5.46 21.17 -3.74
C VAL A 130 -5.86 21.81 -5.08
N LEU A 131 -7.02 21.46 -5.62
CA LEU A 131 -7.50 21.90 -6.94
C LEU A 131 -8.72 22.81 -6.77
N GLY A 132 -8.74 23.94 -7.49
CA GLY A 132 -9.79 24.96 -7.36
C GLY A 132 -11.03 24.75 -8.23
N GLU A 133 -10.98 23.85 -9.21
CA GLU A 133 -12.06 23.62 -10.19
C GLU A 133 -12.52 22.15 -10.19
N GLU A 134 -13.83 21.89 -10.24
CA GLU A 134 -14.40 20.53 -10.22
C GLU A 134 -13.92 19.64 -11.38
N ASP A 135 -13.78 20.21 -12.58
CA ASP A 135 -13.27 19.49 -13.76
C ASP A 135 -11.82 19.00 -13.58
N GLN A 136 -11.01 19.73 -12.82
CA GLN A 136 -9.65 19.33 -12.48
C GLN A 136 -9.64 18.17 -11.47
N VAL A 137 -10.58 18.15 -10.52
CA VAL A 137 -10.74 17.05 -9.55
C VAL A 137 -11.15 15.76 -10.26
N HIS A 138 -12.10 15.81 -11.20
CA HIS A 138 -12.46 14.64 -12.00
C HIS A 138 -11.28 14.10 -12.81
N THR A 139 -10.49 15.00 -13.41
CA THR A 139 -9.29 14.63 -14.15
C THR A 139 -8.21 14.04 -13.21
N ALA A 140 -8.09 14.51 -11.97
CA ALA A 140 -7.19 13.96 -10.96
C ALA A 140 -7.61 12.56 -10.50
N TYR A 141 -8.91 12.28 -10.38
CA TYR A 141 -9.40 10.92 -10.12
C TYR A 141 -9.10 9.96 -11.27
N ALA A 142 -9.29 10.41 -12.52
CA ALA A 142 -8.92 9.62 -13.69
C ALA A 142 -7.40 9.35 -13.72
N MET A 143 -6.59 10.35 -13.36
CA MET A 143 -5.14 10.22 -13.28
C MET A 143 -4.70 9.23 -12.20
N ASP A 144 -5.30 9.30 -11.01
CA ASP A 144 -5.05 8.33 -9.93
C ASP A 144 -5.44 6.92 -10.38
N ALA A 145 -6.61 6.73 -11.00
CA ALA A 145 -7.03 5.43 -11.52
C ALA A 145 -6.04 4.84 -12.55
N VAL A 146 -5.57 5.65 -13.50
CA VAL A 146 -4.54 5.21 -14.47
C VAL A 146 -3.25 4.83 -13.75
N ALA A 147 -2.82 5.63 -12.78
CA ALA A 147 -1.62 5.33 -12.02
C ALA A 147 -1.75 4.05 -11.18
N GLN A 148 -2.95 3.72 -10.70
CA GLN A 148 -3.23 2.46 -10.04
C GLN A 148 -3.09 1.26 -10.98
N GLU A 149 -3.63 1.34 -12.20
CA GLU A 149 -3.48 0.28 -13.19
C GLU A 149 -2.00 0.03 -13.55
N VAL A 150 -1.24 1.11 -13.70
CA VAL A 150 0.22 1.02 -13.88
C VAL A 150 0.87 0.35 -12.68
N MET A 151 0.49 0.71 -11.46
CA MET A 151 1.02 0.10 -10.23
C MET A 151 0.67 -1.40 -10.13
N PHE A 152 -0.55 -1.82 -10.46
CA PHE A 152 -0.93 -3.24 -10.47
C PHE A 152 -0.22 -4.03 -11.57
N THR A 153 0.15 -3.37 -12.67
CA THR A 153 0.93 -3.98 -13.75
C THR A 153 2.42 -4.09 -13.38
N VAL A 154 3.01 -3.02 -12.85
CA VAL A 154 4.45 -2.90 -12.57
C VAL A 154 4.83 -3.52 -11.22
N GLY A 155 3.94 -3.47 -10.23
CA GLY A 155 4.16 -3.99 -8.87
C GLY A 155 4.61 -5.45 -8.84
N PRO A 156 3.91 -6.38 -9.49
CA PRO A 156 4.35 -7.78 -9.58
C PRO A 156 5.73 -7.94 -10.23
N LEU A 157 6.05 -7.15 -11.26
CA LEU A 157 7.36 -7.16 -11.89
C LEU A 157 8.47 -6.70 -10.92
N LEU A 158 8.21 -5.65 -10.13
CA LEU A 158 9.12 -5.18 -9.09
C LEU A 158 9.36 -6.28 -8.04
N VAL A 159 8.32 -6.99 -7.61
CA VAL A 159 8.45 -8.13 -6.69
C VAL A 159 9.37 -9.20 -7.30
N THR A 160 9.12 -9.59 -8.56
CA THR A 160 9.92 -10.61 -9.24
C THR A 160 11.38 -10.20 -9.36
N VAL A 161 11.66 -8.93 -9.69
CA VAL A 161 13.04 -8.40 -9.73
C VAL A 161 13.69 -8.43 -8.35
N CYS A 162 13.00 -7.96 -7.30
CA CYS A 162 13.52 -8.00 -5.93
C CYS A 162 13.82 -9.43 -5.47
N VAL A 163 12.92 -10.37 -5.77
CA VAL A 163 13.09 -11.80 -5.48
C VAL A 163 14.29 -12.37 -6.23
N SER A 164 14.43 -12.04 -7.52
CA SER A 164 15.51 -12.54 -8.38
C SER A 164 16.89 -12.00 -8.00
N LEU A 165 16.97 -10.75 -7.51
CA LEU A 165 18.23 -10.11 -7.15
C LEU A 165 18.67 -10.44 -5.71
N TRP A 166 17.71 -10.65 -4.81
CA TRP A 166 17.97 -10.85 -3.38
C TRP A 166 17.28 -12.11 -2.85
N SER A 167 16.05 -11.96 -2.34
CA SER A 167 15.23 -13.06 -1.84
C SER A 167 13.78 -12.62 -1.66
N PRO A 168 12.81 -13.56 -1.57
CA PRO A 168 11.43 -13.23 -1.24
C PRO A 168 11.26 -12.52 0.11
N GLN A 169 12.09 -12.88 1.10
CA GLN A 169 12.11 -12.20 2.39
C GLN A 169 12.54 -10.73 2.23
N ALA A 170 13.62 -10.48 1.48
CA ALA A 170 14.10 -9.14 1.20
C ALA A 170 13.06 -8.33 0.40
N ALA A 171 12.38 -8.95 -0.57
CA ALA A 171 11.31 -8.31 -1.32
C ALA A 171 10.16 -7.85 -0.41
N LEU A 172 9.69 -8.69 0.53
CA LEU A 172 8.69 -8.31 1.52
C LEU A 172 9.14 -7.11 2.35
N LEU A 173 10.35 -7.13 2.89
CA LEU A 173 10.88 -6.07 3.75
C LEU A 173 11.06 -4.75 2.99
N VAL A 174 11.65 -4.80 1.78
CA VAL A 174 11.88 -3.61 0.95
C VAL A 174 10.57 -2.97 0.53
N LEU A 175 9.62 -3.76 0.02
CA LEU A 175 8.33 -3.23 -0.43
C LEU A 175 7.54 -2.59 0.71
N ASN A 176 7.53 -3.22 1.89
CA ASN A 176 6.86 -2.65 3.07
C ASN A 176 7.59 -1.41 3.60
N GLY A 177 8.92 -1.39 3.57
CA GLY A 177 9.71 -0.19 3.88
C GLY A 177 9.41 0.97 2.93
N LEU A 178 9.34 0.70 1.62
CA LEU A 178 8.90 1.68 0.62
C LEU A 178 7.48 2.16 0.92
N GLY A 179 6.57 1.26 1.30
CA GLY A 179 5.22 1.60 1.75
C GLY A 179 5.18 2.65 2.88
N VAL A 180 5.99 2.43 3.92
CA VAL A 180 6.11 3.37 5.04
C VAL A 180 6.69 4.71 4.58
N LEU A 181 7.71 4.70 3.73
CA LEU A 181 8.30 5.93 3.17
C LEU A 181 7.31 6.70 2.29
N GLY A 182 6.48 5.99 1.51
CA GLY A 182 5.40 6.58 0.72
C GLY A 182 4.34 7.22 1.61
N ALA A 183 3.87 6.51 2.63
CA ALA A 183 2.94 7.05 3.63
C ALA A 183 3.53 8.27 4.35
N LEU A 184 4.80 8.21 4.76
CA LEU A 184 5.50 9.35 5.36
C LEU A 184 5.55 10.55 4.41
N SER A 185 5.88 10.33 3.13
CA SER A 185 5.90 11.38 2.10
C SER A 185 4.54 12.06 1.94
N VAL A 186 3.45 11.29 2.02
CA VAL A 186 2.08 11.85 1.99
C VAL A 186 1.85 12.69 3.24
N VAL A 187 2.14 12.16 4.42
CA VAL A 187 1.89 12.82 5.72
C VAL A 187 2.71 14.09 5.96
N VAL A 188 3.92 14.20 5.39
CA VAL A 188 4.75 15.41 5.50
C VAL A 188 4.45 16.44 4.39
N SER A 189 3.51 16.14 3.49
CA SER A 189 3.17 17.02 2.38
C SER A 189 2.00 17.93 2.70
N PRO A 190 2.12 19.27 2.59
CA PRO A 190 0.94 20.13 2.60
C PRO A 190 -0.01 19.71 1.46
N PRO A 191 -1.33 19.61 1.69
CA PRO A 191 -2.10 20.08 2.85
C PRO A 191 -2.54 18.97 3.84
N SER A 192 -1.81 17.84 3.91
CA SER A 192 -2.16 16.71 4.78
C SER A 192 -2.12 17.01 6.28
#